data_AF-A0A4Q0A3S4-F1
#
_entry.id   AF-A0A4Q0A3S4-F1
#
_cell.length_a   1.000
_cell.length_b   1.000
_cell.length_c   1.000
_cell.angle_alpha   90.00
_cell.angle_beta   90.00
_cell.angle_gamma   90.00
#
_symmetry.space_group_name_H-M   'P 1'
#
loop_
_entity.id
_entity.type
_entity.pdbx_description
1 polymer ?
#
loop_
_entity_poly.entity_id
_entity_poly.type
_entity_poly.pdbx_seq_one_letter_code
_entity_poly.pdbx_strand_id
1 'polypeptide(L)'
;MSKATRALGLLSALFVFWVAVLLNWIPLPLGKTIHDEIWPVLPFEFLVGLGAYLLGSVGYGLLVFRDCPEAYHELVQEIEMAKADLTQNKII
;
A
#
# COMPACT_ATOMS: atom_id res chain seq x y z
N MET A 1 -5.35 -18.23 -13.07
CA MET A 1 -6.07 -17.05 -12.53
C MET A 1 -5.06 -15.97 -12.19
N SER A 2 -5.33 -14.70 -12.53
CA SER A 2 -4.43 -13.60 -12.16
C SER A 2 -4.51 -13.30 -10.65
N LYS A 3 -3.45 -12.75 -10.07
CA LYS A 3 -3.43 -12.33 -8.65
C LYS A 3 -4.56 -11.32 -8.36
N ALA A 4 -4.87 -10.45 -9.33
CA ALA A 4 -5.94 -9.47 -9.24
C ALA A 4 -7.32 -10.13 -9.17
N THR A 5 -7.59 -11.14 -10.01
CA THR A 5 -8.88 -11.86 -9.99
C THR A 5 -9.09 -12.59 -8.66
N ARG A 6 -8.02 -13.15 -8.08
CA ARG A 6 -8.09 -13.79 -6.75
C ARG A 6 -8.39 -12.77 -5.64
N ALA A 7 -7.73 -11.62 -5.67
CA ALA A 7 -7.98 -10.55 -4.69
C ALA A 7 -9.42 -10.02 -4.78
N LEU A 8 -9.91 -9.77 -5.99
CA LEU A 8 -11.28 -9.33 -6.22
C LEU A 8 -12.31 -10.37 -5.77
N GLY A 9 -12.05 -11.66 -6.03
CA GLY A 9 -12.89 -12.75 -5.56
C GLY A 9 -12.99 -12.81 -4.04
N LEU A 10 -11.87 -12.61 -3.33
CA LEU A 10 -11.86 -12.57 -1.86
C LEU A 10 -12.57 -11.33 -1.32
N LEU A 11 -12.30 -10.16 -1.88
CA LEU A 11 -12.93 -8.91 -1.44
C LEU A 11 -14.45 -8.93 -1.65
N SER A 12 -14.92 -9.44 -2.79
CA SER A 12 -16.35 -9.60 -3.06
C SER A 12 -17.00 -10.60 -2.11
N ALA A 13 -16.36 -11.74 -1.81
CA ALA A 13 -16.88 -12.70 -0.83
C ALA A 13 -16.99 -12.09 0.58
N LEU A 14 -15.99 -11.33 1.04
CA LEU A 14 -16.02 -10.63 2.31
C LEU A 14 -17.12 -9.55 2.36
N PHE A 15 -17.30 -8.82 1.26
CA PHE A 15 -18.35 -7.81 1.14
C PHE A 15 -19.75 -8.44 1.22
N VAL A 16 -19.98 -9.53 0.48
CA VAL A 16 -21.24 -10.29 0.54
C VAL A 16 -21.50 -10.81 1.96
N PHE A 17 -20.48 -11.32 2.63
CA PHE A 17 -20.59 -11.77 4.01
C PHE A 17 -20.99 -10.63 4.97
N TRP A 18 -20.35 -9.47 4.87
CA TRP A 18 -20.67 -8.30 5.69
C TRP A 18 -22.13 -7.85 5.50
N VAL A 19 -22.60 -7.78 4.25
CA VAL A 19 -24.01 -7.44 3.93
C VAL A 19 -24.98 -8.50 4.46
N ALA A 20 -24.65 -9.79 4.33
CA ALA A 20 -25.50 -10.88 4.82
C ALA A 20 -25.72 -10.81 6.34
N VAL A 21 -24.67 -10.45 7.10
CA VAL A 21 -24.78 -10.22 8.54
C VAL A 21 -25.58 -8.95 8.83
N LEU A 22 -25.33 -7.85 8.10
CA LEU A 22 -26.04 -6.58 8.28
C LEU A 22 -27.56 -6.74 8.10
N LEU A 23 -27.99 -7.59 7.18
CA LEU A 23 -29.40 -7.92 6.92
C LEU A 23 -29.98 -8.97 7.86
N ASN A 24 -29.23 -9.44 8.87
CA ASN A 24 -29.61 -10.54 9.76
C ASN A 24 -29.94 -11.86 9.04
N TRP A 25 -29.42 -12.10 7.82
CA TRP A 25 -29.53 -13.41 7.17
C TRP A 25 -28.71 -14.49 7.86
N ILE A 26 -27.65 -14.08 8.55
CA ILE A 26 -26.81 -14.95 9.37
C ILE A 26 -26.95 -14.46 10.82
N PRO A 27 -27.67 -15.19 11.69
CA PRO A 27 -27.78 -14.82 13.09
C PRO A 27 -26.44 -15.07 13.78
N LEU A 28 -25.65 -14.02 13.94
CA LEU A 28 -24.47 -14.05 14.79
C LEU A 28 -24.88 -13.74 16.23
N PRO A 29 -24.30 -14.42 17.25
CA PRO A 29 -24.53 -14.12 18.66
C PRO A 29 -23.78 -12.84 19.08
N LEU A 30 -24.00 -11.75 18.36
CA LEU A 30 -23.47 -10.43 18.67
C LEU A 30 -24.42 -9.76 19.66
N GLY A 31 -23.88 -9.07 20.66
CA GLY A 31 -24.70 -8.21 21.52
C GLY A 31 -25.44 -7.19 20.66
N LYS A 32 -26.73 -6.94 20.96
CA LYS A 32 -27.60 -6.08 20.14
C LYS A 32 -26.97 -4.72 19.82
N THR A 33 -26.32 -4.10 20.81
CA THR A 33 -25.58 -2.84 20.66
C THR A 33 -24.45 -2.93 19.63
N ILE A 34 -23.70 -4.04 19.62
CA ILE A 34 -22.56 -4.22 18.70
C ILE A 34 -23.06 -4.41 17.27
N HIS A 35 -24.15 -5.16 17.09
CA HIS A 35 -24.73 -5.38 15.77
C HIS A 35 -25.28 -4.08 15.17
N ASP A 36 -26.03 -3.30 15.94
CA ASP A 36 -26.73 -2.13 15.42
C ASP A 36 -25.82 -0.90 15.29
N GLU A 37 -24.81 -0.75 16.16
CA GLU A 37 -23.95 0.44 16.18
C GLU A 37 -22.58 0.20 15.54
N ILE A 38 -21.93 -0.95 15.76
CA ILE A 38 -20.52 -1.17 15.37
C ILE A 38 -20.41 -1.87 14.01
N TRP A 39 -21.26 -2.86 13.74
CA TRP A 39 -21.21 -3.62 12.48
C TRP A 39 -21.35 -2.77 11.20
N PRO A 40 -22.25 -1.76 11.15
CA PRO A 40 -22.44 -0.96 9.95
C PRO A 40 -21.26 -0.03 9.63
N VAL A 41 -20.54 0.45 10.65
CA VAL A 41 -19.40 1.37 10.50
C VAL A 41 -18.06 0.68 10.25
N LEU A 42 -18.00 -0.64 10.48
CA LEU A 42 -16.78 -1.46 10.36
C LEU A 42 -16.04 -1.29 9.02
N PRO A 43 -16.70 -1.23 7.84
CA PRO A 43 -16.00 -0.99 6.58
C PRO A 43 -15.33 0.39 6.51
N PHE A 44 -15.95 1.41 7.11
CA PHE A 44 -15.39 2.75 7.16
C PHE A 44 -14.18 2.81 8.09
N GLU A 45 -14.27 2.20 9.27
CA GLU A 45 -13.14 2.08 10.19
C GLU A 45 -11.95 1.33 9.56
N PHE A 46 -12.24 0.28 8.78
CA PHE A 46 -11.21 -0.43 8.03
C PHE A 46 -10.52 0.47 7.00
N LEU A 47 -11.27 1.30 6.27
CA LEU A 47 -10.71 2.25 5.30
C LEU A 47 -9.84 3.31 5.99
N VAL A 48 -10.28 3.85 7.12
CA VAL A 48 -9.51 4.82 7.92
C VAL A 48 -8.22 4.19 8.42
N GLY A 49 -8.29 2.99 9.00
CA GLY A 49 -7.11 2.25 9.48
C GLY A 49 -6.13 1.90 8.35
N LEU A 50 -6.65 1.49 7.19
CA LEU A 50 -5.84 1.23 6.00
C LEU A 50 -5.16 2.52 5.52
N GLY A 51 -5.87 3.65 5.47
CA GLY A 51 -5.32 4.94 5.11
C GLY A 51 -4.20 5.38 6.06
N ALA A 52 -4.42 5.26 7.36
CA ALA A 52 -3.41 5.57 8.38
C ALA A 52 -2.17 4.67 8.26
N TYR A 53 -2.36 3.36 8.02
CA TYR A 53 -1.26 2.43 7.80
C TYR A 53 -0.46 2.76 6.55
N LEU A 54 -1.12 3.04 5.42
CA LEU A 54 -0.45 3.41 4.18
C LEU A 54 0.35 4.71 4.36
N LEU A 55 -0.27 5.74 4.94
CA LEU A 55 0.39 7.01 5.18
C LEU A 55 1.57 6.86 6.15
N GLY A 56 1.40 6.07 7.22
CA GLY A 56 2.46 5.76 8.18
C GLY A 56 3.62 4.99 7.54
N SER A 57 3.33 4.03 6.66
CA SER A 57 4.37 3.26 5.96
C SER A 57 5.20 4.12 5.01
N VAL A 58 4.54 5.03 4.28
CA VAL A 58 5.21 5.99 3.40
C VAL A 58 6.02 6.99 4.23
N GLY A 59 5.43 7.54 5.29
CA GLY A 59 6.11 8.46 6.20
C GLY A 59 7.34 7.83 6.84
N TYR A 60 7.25 6.59 7.31
CA TYR A 60 8.38 5.84 7.83
C TYR A 60 9.47 5.63 6.77
N GLY A 61 9.09 5.28 5.53
CA GLY A 61 10.02 5.15 4.42
C GLY A 61 10.78 6.44 4.11
N LEU A 62 10.13 7.59 4.23
CA LEU A 62 10.77 8.91 4.07
C LEU A 62 11.71 9.23 5.24
N LEU A 63 11.30 8.93 6.48
CA LEU A 63 12.14 9.16 7.66
C LEU A 63 13.40 8.30 7.67
N VAL A 64 13.32 7.09 7.12
CA VAL A 64 14.43 6.11 7.08
C VAL A 64 15.08 6.07 5.69
N PHE A 65 14.76 7.02 4.80
CA PHE A 65 15.44 7.15 3.52
C PHE A 65 16.91 7.47 3.80
N ARG A 66 17.77 6.44 3.79
CA ARG A 66 19.21 6.62 3.94
C ARG A 66 19.69 7.22 2.63
N ASP A 67 20.02 8.50 2.66
CA ASP A 67 20.89 9.06 1.64
C ASP A 67 22.17 8.21 1.64
N CYS A 68 22.52 7.67 0.48
CA CYS A 68 23.75 6.93 0.27
C CYS A 68 24.75 7.91 -0.38
N PRO A 69 25.50 8.70 0.40
CA PRO A 69 26.41 9.70 -0.15
C PRO A 69 27.49 9.04 -1.00
N GLU A 70 27.92 7.82 -0.67
CA GLU A 70 28.84 7.05 -1.50
C GLU A 70 28.29 6.82 -2.92
N ALA A 71 27.02 6.42 -3.07
CA ALA A 71 26.42 6.20 -4.39
C ALA A 71 26.31 7.51 -5.20
N TYR A 72 26.10 8.65 -4.53
CA TYR A 72 26.16 9.95 -5.20
C TYR A 72 27.57 10.24 -5.74
N HIS A 73 28.60 10.03 -4.93
CA HIS A 73 29.98 10.28 -5.35
C HIS A 73 30.45 9.32 -6.45
N GLU A 74 30.10 8.03 -6.36
CA GLU A 74 30.37 7.03 -7.38
C GLU A 74 29.72 7.41 -8.71
N LEU A 75 28.44 7.79 -8.71
CA LEU A 75 27.72 8.19 -9.92
C LEU A 75 28.33 9.44 -10.58
N VAL A 76 28.80 10.41 -9.78
CA VAL A 76 29.47 11.61 -10.31
C VAL A 76 30.80 11.25 -10.97
N GLN A 77 31.58 10.35 -10.38
CA GLN A 77 32.82 9.86 -10.99
C GLN A 77 32.55 9.13 -12.31
N GLU A 78 31.53 8.28 -12.37
CA GLU A 78 31.11 7.60 -13.61
C GLU A 78 30.73 8.59 -14.71
N ILE A 79 30.04 9.68 -14.36
CA ILE A 79 29.69 10.74 -15.31
C ILE A 79 30.94 11.45 -15.86
N GLU A 80 31.91 11.74 -15.01
CA GLU A 80 33.17 12.38 -15.46
C GLU A 80 33.95 11.46 -16.41
N MET A 81 34.05 10.17 -16.08
CA MET A 81 34.69 9.17 -16.94
C MET A 81 33.97 9.05 -18.29
N ALA A 82 32.64 8.95 -18.29
CA ALA A 82 31.85 8.87 -19.52
C ALA A 82 32.03 10.12 -20.40
N LYS A 83 32.10 11.32 -19.81
CA LYS A 83 32.37 12.57 -20.55
C LYS A 83 33.76 12.57 -21.18
N ALA A 84 34.77 12.10 -20.45
CA ALA A 84 36.13 11.99 -20.98
C ALA A 84 36.19 11.03 -22.17
N ASP A 85 35.56 9.85 -22.06
CA ASP A 85 35.47 8.86 -23.13
C ASP A 85 34.74 9.40 -24.36
N LEU A 86 33.64 10.12 -24.19
CA LEU A 86 32.90 10.71 -25.29
C LEU A 86 33.70 11.80 -26.03
N THR A 87 34.46 12.60 -25.29
CA THR A 87 35.36 13.63 -25.84
C THR A 87 36.52 12.97 -26.59
N GLN A 88 37.09 11.91 -26.04
CA GLN A 88 38.16 11.15 -26.66
C GLN A 88 37.71 10.48 -27.97
N ASN A 89 36.47 9.97 -27.99
CA ASN A 89 35.86 9.37 -29.18
C ASN A 89 35.27 10.40 -30.17
N LYS A 90 35.39 11.71 -29.90
CA LYS A 90 34.86 12.82 -30.74
C LYS A 90 33.36 12.71 -31.05
N ILE A 91 32.60 12.13 -30.13
CA ILE A 91 31.14 12.01 -30.26
C ILE A 91 30.47 13.33 -29.84
N ILE A 92 31.13 14.09 -28.98
CA ILE A 92 30.85 15.48 -28.57
C ILE A 92 32.12 16.32 -28.63
#